data_AF-A0A7J4NUU9-F1
#
_entry.id   AF-A0A7J4NUU9-F1
#
_cell.length_a   1.000
_cell.length_b   1.000
_cell.length_c   1.000
_cell.angle_alpha   90.00
_cell.angle_beta   90.00
_cell.angle_gamma   90.00
#
_symmetry.space_group_name_H-M   'P 1'
#
loop_
_entity.id
_entity.type
_entity.pdbx_description
1 polymer ?
#
loop_
_entity_poly.entity_id
_entity_poly.type
_entity_poly.pdbx_seq_one_letter_code
_entity_poly.pdbx_strand_id
1 'polypeptide(L)' 'MNDFHVAGGMLDECPNCGSENVEHLSRVTGYIQAVDGWNNGKKQELKDRRRYGATEMA' A
#
# COMPACT_ATOMS: atom_id res chain seq x y z
N MET A 1 -10.02 -19.65 10.39
CA MET A 1 -9.40 -19.34 9.09
C MET A 1 -9.18 -17.83 9.04
N ASN A 2 -8.12 -17.35 9.69
CA ASN A 2 -7.66 -15.95 9.64
C ASN A 2 -6.23 -15.98 9.09
N ASP A 3 -6.10 -16.39 7.83
CA ASP A 3 -4.81 -16.59 7.16
C ASP A 3 -4.21 -15.27 6.63
N PHE A 4 -5.04 -14.24 6.45
CA PHE A 4 -4.60 -12.94 5.92
C PHE A 4 -5.00 -11.78 6.83
N HIS A 5 -4.13 -10.77 6.89
CA HIS A 5 -4.34 -9.52 7.61
C HIS A 5 -4.17 -8.34 6.64
N VAL A 6 -5.08 -7.36 6.70
CA VAL A 6 -5.04 -6.17 5.84
C VAL A 6 -4.84 -4.95 6.72
N ALA A 7 -3.81 -4.17 6.40
CA ALA A 7 -3.47 -2.92 7.07
C ALA A 7 -3.31 -1.78 6.04
N GLY A 8 -3.54 -0.55 6.48
CA GLY A 8 -3.33 0.64 5.66
C GLY A 8 -1.87 1.10 5.68
N GLY A 9 -1.38 1.60 4.54
CA GLY A 9 -0.01 2.07 4.37
C GLY A 9 0.84 1.13 3.49
N MET A 10 2.09 1.53 3.23
CA MET A 10 3.09 0.68 2.58
C MET A 10 4.01 0.20 3.69
N LEU A 11 3.67 -0.94 4.31
CA LEU A 11 4.42 -1.55 5.41
C LEU A 11 5.27 -2.70 4.86
N ASP A 12 6.48 -2.86 5.38
CA ASP A 12 7.38 -3.95 4.97
C ASP A 12 7.11 -5.24 5.76
N GLU A 13 6.44 -5.14 6.92
CA GLU A 13 6.10 -6.27 7.79
C GLU A 13 4.62 -6.21 8.21
N CYS A 14 4.02 -7.39 8.39
CA CYS A 14 2.65 -7.51 8.86
C CYS A 14 2.53 -7.04 10.33
N PRO A 15 1.71 -6.01 10.64
CA PRO A 15 1.61 -5.49 12.01
C PRO A 15 0.92 -6.45 13.00
N ASN A 16 0.30 -7.53 12.50
CA ASN A 16 -0.33 -8.54 13.33
C ASN A 16 0.63 -9.66 13.77
N CYS A 17 1.63 -10.02 12.96
CA CYS A 17 2.49 -11.17 13.23
C CYS A 17 3.99 -10.98 12.93
N GLY A 18 4.39 -9.84 12.37
CA GLY A 18 5.79 -9.54 12.00
C GLY A 18 6.30 -10.28 10.76
N SER A 19 5.43 -10.96 10.01
CA SER A 19 5.84 -11.62 8.76
C SER A 19 6.20 -10.61 7.67
N GLU A 20 7.29 -10.85 6.94
CA GLU A 20 7.69 -10.10 5.74
C GLU A 20 6.94 -10.57 4.47
N ASN A 21 6.11 -11.61 4.57
CA ASN A 21 5.26 -12.07 3.47
C ASN A 21 4.07 -11.11 3.27
N VAL A 22 4.36 -9.94 2.71
CA VAL A 22 3.39 -8.86 2.47
C VAL A 22 3.27 -8.56 0.98
N GLU A 23 2.05 -8.25 0.53
CA GLU A 23 1.79 -7.76 -0.84
C GLU A 23 1.24 -6.33 -0.76
N HIS A 24 1.86 -5.40 -1.49
CA HIS A 24 1.37 -4.03 -1.54
C HIS A 24 0.31 -3.87 -2.62
N LEU A 25 -0.89 -3.48 -2.19
CA LEU A 25 -2.02 -3.20 -3.08
C LEU A 25 -2.29 -1.69 -3.11
N SER A 26 -2.39 -1.11 -4.32
CA SER A 26 -2.70 0.31 -4.48
C SER A 26 -3.70 0.56 -5.59
N ARG A 27 -4.53 1.59 -5.41
CA ARG A 27 -5.51 2.02 -6.42
C ARG A 27 -4.84 2.90 -7.48
N VAL A 28 -5.12 2.58 -8.74
CA VAL A 28 -4.71 3.37 -9.92
C VAL A 28 -5.91 4.25 -10.35
N THR A 29 -6.41 4.15 -11.59
CA THR A 29 -7.55 4.92 -12.12
C THR A 29 -8.88 4.24 -11.84
N GLY A 30 -9.10 3.83 -10.60
CA GLY A 30 -10.40 3.29 -10.14
C GLY A 30 -10.42 1.82 -9.73
N TYR A 31 -9.36 1.05 -10.02
CA TYR A 31 -9.21 -0.34 -9.59
C TYR A 31 -7.93 -0.55 -8.76
N ILE A 32 -7.91 -1.65 -8.00
CA ILE A 32 -6.76 -2.07 -7.17
C ILE A 32 -5.84 -2.96 -8.00
N GLN A 33 -4.52 -2.76 -7.88
CA GLN A 33 -3.50 -3.59 -8.51
C GLN A 33 -2.33 -3.79 -7.53
N ALA A 34 -1.69 -4.97 -7.58
CA ALA A 34 -0.43 -5.24 -6.89
C ALA A 34 0.68 -4.34 -7.42
N VAL A 35 1.39 -3.66 -6.51
CA VAL A 35 2.43 -2.67 -6.83
C VAL A 35 3.68 -3.32 -7.41
N ASP A 36 3.95 -4.58 -7.07
CA ASP A 36 5.12 -5.31 -7.56
C ASP A 36 5.16 -5.40 -9.09
N GLY A 37 4.00 -5.60 -9.71
CA GLY A 37 3.82 -5.65 -11.16
C GLY A 37 3.84 -4.29 -11.86
N TRP A 38 4.08 -3.19 -11.15
CA TRP A 38 4.11 -1.86 -11.75
C TRP A 38 5.44 -1.57 -12.46
N ASN A 39 5.36 -0.83 -13.56
CA ASN A 39 6.56 -0.28 -14.20
C ASN A 39 7.16 0.85 -13.36
N ASN A 40 8.37 1.28 -13.71
CA ASN A 40 9.10 2.31 -12.96
C ASN A 40 8.34 3.64 -12.88
N GLY A 41 7.62 4.03 -13.92
CA GLY A 41 6.82 5.26 -13.94
C GLY A 41 5.71 5.24 -12.88
N LYS A 42 4.92 4.17 -12.83
CA LYS A 42 3.86 3.99 -11.83
C LYS A 42 4.40 3.90 -10.40
N LYS A 43 5.55 3.24 -10.22
CA LYS A 43 6.23 3.19 -8.90
C LYS A 43 6.67 4.59 -8.47
N GLN A 44 7.14 5.43 -9.40
CA GLN A 44 7.48 6.81 -9.13
C GLN A 44 6.23 7.66 -8.81
N GLU A 45 5.16 7.52 -9.59
CA GLU A 45 3.86 8.16 -9.29
C GLU A 45 3.33 7.83 -7.89
N LEU A 46 3.52 6.58 -7.42
CA LEU A 46 3.12 6.18 -6.06
C LEU A 46 3.90 6.91 -4.97
N LYS A 47 5.20 7.13 -5.20
CA LYS A 47 6.08 7.84 -4.27
C LYS A 47 5.72 9.31 -4.22
N ASP A 48 5.48 9.91 -5.38
CA ASP A 48 5.17 11.34 -5.52
C ASP A 48 3.72 11.69 -5.11
N ARG A 49 2.87 10.67 -4.88
CA ARG A 49 1.48 10.88 -4.49
C ARG A 49 1.37 11.61 -3.16
N ARG A 50 0.75 12.80 -3.17
CA ARG A 50 0.38 13.53 -1.95
C ARG A 50 -0.64 12.72 -1.16
N ARG A 51 -0.32 12.44 0.10
CA ARG A 51 -1.20 11.77 1.06
C ARG A 51 -1.67 12.85 2.02
N TYR A 52 -2.98 12.94 2.22
CA TYR A 52 -3.56 13.87 3.16
C TYR A 52 -3.79 13.11 4.47
N GLY A 53 -3.08 13.50 5.53
CA GLY A 53 -3.31 12.94 6.86
C GLY A 53 -4.62 13.43 7.45
N ALA A 54 -5.21 12.67 8.37
CA ALA A 54 -6.37 13.13 9.14
C ALA A 54 -6.08 14.41 9.94
N THR A 55 -4.81 14.67 10.26
CA THR A 55 -4.34 15.83 11.05
C THR A 55 -4.23 17.13 10.23
N GLU A 56 -4.12 17.05 8.89
CA GLU A 56 -3.90 18.23 8.03
C GLU A 56 -5.21 18.84 7.49
N MET A 57 -6.36 18.33 7.94
CA MET A 57 -7.70 18.75 7.52
C MET A 57 -8.48 19.51 8.63
N ALA A 58 -7.77 19.98 9.65
CA ALA A 58 -8.30 20.78 10.77
C ALA A 58 -7.94 22.26 10.63
#